data_AF-A0A7C3FFW0-F1
#
_entry.id   AF-A0A7C3FFW0-F1
#
_cell.length_a   1.000
_cell.length_b   1.000
_cell.length_c   1.000
_cell.angle_alpha   90.00
_cell.angle_beta   90.00
_cell.angle_gamma   90.00
#
_symmetry.space_group_name_H-M   'P 1'
#
loop_
_entity.id
_entity.type
_entity.pdbx_description
1 polymer ?
#
loop_
_entity_poly.entity_id
_entity_poly.type
_entity_poly.pdbx_seq_one_letter_code
_entity_poly.pdbx_strand_id
1 'polypeptide(L)'
;MRTLSKKPIQVYLDVDQEEALRALAQRLQISMAELIRRSVDQFLAELPVEDDPAMRLVGLGSGPSDLARDHDRYLIELETKEQWPERSS
;
A
#
# COMPACT_ATOMS: atom_id res chain seq x y z
N MET A 1 5.39 17.39 -13.37
CA MET A 1 4.81 17.53 -12.01
C MET A 1 3.45 16.87 -12.02
N ARG A 2 3.23 15.79 -11.25
CA ARG A 2 1.90 15.17 -11.12
C ARG A 2 1.03 16.09 -10.28
N THR A 3 0.05 16.74 -10.89
CA THR A 3 -0.99 17.48 -10.18
C THR A 3 -1.84 16.47 -9.42
N LEU A 4 -1.75 16.43 -8.09
CA LEU A 4 -2.65 15.65 -7.25
C LEU A 4 -4.04 16.28 -7.37
N SER A 5 -4.91 15.68 -8.18
CA SER A 5 -6.28 16.16 -8.39
C SER A 5 -7.14 15.85 -7.16
N LYS A 6 -7.30 16.83 -6.26
CA LYS A 6 -8.27 16.75 -5.16
C LYS A 6 -9.65 17.17 -5.67
N LYS A 7 -10.69 16.39 -5.35
CA LYS A 7 -12.09 16.75 -5.64
C LYS A 7 -12.77 17.24 -4.36
N PRO A 8 -13.47 18.40 -4.39
CA PRO A 8 -14.24 18.85 -3.24
C PRO A 8 -15.44 17.94 -3.02
N ILE A 9 -15.71 17.59 -1.76
CA ILE A 9 -16.88 16.82 -1.36
C ILE A 9 -17.52 17.57 -0.19
N GLN A 10 -18.84 17.77 -0.24
CA GLN A 10 -19.62 18.28 0.88
C GLN A 10 -20.33 17.11 1.55
N VAL A 11 -20.11 16.96 2.85
CA VAL A 11 -20.76 15.95 3.69
C VAL A 11 -21.37 16.64 4.90
N TYR A 12 -22.53 16.15 5.34
CA TYR A 12 -23.12 16.55 6.61
C TYR A 12 -22.58 15.62 7.69
N LEU A 13 -22.11 16.19 8.80
CA LEU A 13 -21.71 15.47 9.99
C LEU A 13 -22.68 15.83 11.11
N ASP A 14 -22.91 14.89 12.02
CA ASP A 14 -23.62 15.20 13.24
C ASP A 14 -22.78 16.16 14.11
N VAL A 15 -23.45 16.94 14.97
CA VAL A 15 -22.80 18.00 15.77
C VAL A 15 -21.70 17.42 16.67
N ASP A 16 -21.97 16.27 17.29
CA ASP A 16 -21.04 15.55 18.14
C ASP A 16 -19.82 15.01 17.37
N GLN A 17 -20.01 14.56 16.12
CA GLN A 17 -18.92 14.14 15.25
C GLN A 17 -18.01 15.32 14.88
N GLU A 18 -18.58 16.47 14.55
CA GLU A 18 -17.80 17.68 14.24
C GLU A 18 -16.97 18.14 15.44
N GLU A 19 -17.59 18.19 16.63
CA GLU A 19 -16.92 18.56 17.88
C GLU A 19 -15.76 17.61 18.21
N ALA A 20 -15.99 16.30 18.11
CA ALA A 20 -14.97 15.29 18.36
C ALA A 20 -13.78 15.41 17.39
N LEU A 21 -14.05 15.56 16.09
CA LEU A 21 -13.00 15.74 15.08
C LEU A 21 -12.23 17.04 15.31
N ARG A 22 -12.90 18.13 15.69
CA ARG A 22 -12.28 19.43 15.98
C ARG A 22 -11.33 19.33 17.18
N ALA A 23 -11.77 18.71 18.26
CA ALA A 23 -10.94 18.48 19.45
C ALA A 23 -9.71 17.62 19.11
N LEU A 24 -9.88 16.57 18.30
CA LEU A 24 -8.80 15.69 17.88
C LEU A 24 -7.80 16.40 16.96
N ALA A 25 -8.28 17.19 16.00
CA ALA A 25 -7.43 17.98 15.10
C ALA A 25 -6.57 18.99 15.88
N GLN A 26 -7.14 19.65 16.89
CA GLN A 26 -6.40 20.54 17.78
C GLN A 26 -5.33 19.80 18.57
N ARG A 27 -5.68 18.66 19.17
CA ARG A 27 -4.75 17.82 19.93
C ARG A 27 -3.57 17.35 19.09
N LEU A 28 -3.81 17.03 17.81
CA LEU A 28 -2.80 16.58 16.86
C LEU A 28 -2.07 17.73 16.13
N GLN A 29 -2.48 18.97 16.34
CA GLN A 29 -1.96 20.17 15.67
C GLN A 29 -2.01 20.09 14.13
N ILE A 30 -3.08 19.51 13.58
CA ILE A 30 -3.32 19.43 12.14
C ILE A 30 -4.65 20.07 11.77
N SER A 31 -4.82 20.40 10.48
CA SER A 31 -6.11 20.89 9.99
C SER A 31 -7.19 19.80 10.02
N MET A 32 -8.45 20.20 10.17
CA MET A 32 -9.60 19.29 10.03
C MET A 32 -9.58 18.51 8.71
N ALA A 33 -9.25 19.19 7.61
CA ALA A 33 -9.18 18.55 6.31
C ALA A 33 -8.06 17.49 6.22
N GLU A 34 -6.95 17.68 6.95
CA GLU A 34 -5.88 16.68 7.03
C GLU A 34 -6.30 15.48 7.88
N LEU A 35 -6.93 15.72 9.03
CA LEU A 35 -7.47 14.66 9.87
C LEU A 35 -8.46 13.80 9.08
N ILE A 36 -9.44 14.42 8.41
CA ILE A 36 -10.44 13.71 7.61
C ILE A 36 -9.78 12.90 6.50
N ARG A 37 -8.80 13.46 5.76
CA ARG A 37 -8.08 12.73 4.71
C ARG A 37 -7.38 11.50 5.27
N ARG A 38 -6.63 11.63 6.37
CA ARG A 38 -5.92 10.50 7.00
C ARG A 38 -6.88 9.41 7.46
N SER A 39 -8.01 9.81 8.06
CA SER A 39 -9.03 8.86 8.50
C SER A 39 -9.64 8.12 7.31
N VAL A 40 -9.91 8.80 6.20
CA VAL A 40 -10.40 8.16 4.96
C VAL A 40 -9.35 7.23 4.36
N ASP A 41 -8.09 7.65 4.27
CA ASP A 41 -6.99 6.82 3.77
C ASP A 41 -6.83 5.55 4.62
N GLN A 42 -6.90 5.68 5.95
CA GLN A 42 -6.84 4.55 6.88
C GLN A 42 -8.06 3.63 6.70
N PHE A 43 -9.27 4.17 6.65
CA PHE A 43 -10.50 3.40 6.48
C PHE A 43 -10.49 2.60 5.16
N LEU A 44 -10.03 3.20 4.06
CA LEU A 44 -9.93 2.53 2.76
C LEU A 44 -8.79 1.49 2.71
N ALA A 45 -7.73 1.66 3.50
CA ALA A 45 -6.69 0.64 3.64
C ALA A 45 -7.19 -0.59 4.42
N GLU A 46 -8.09 -0.37 5.38
CA GLU A 46 -8.73 -1.43 6.18
C GLU A 46 -9.87 -2.13 5.43
N LEU A 47 -10.55 -1.43 4.52
CA LEU A 47 -11.62 -1.93 3.67
C LEU A 47 -11.23 -1.85 2.20
N PRO A 48 -10.50 -2.84 1.67
CA PRO A 48 -10.15 -2.86 0.25
C PRO A 48 -11.44 -2.88 -0.57
N VAL A 49 -11.63 -1.84 -1.39
CA VAL A 49 -12.75 -1.73 -2.35
C VAL A 49 -12.59 -2.75 -3.50
N GLU A 50 -11.40 -3.35 -3.62
CA GLU A 50 -11.03 -4.37 -4.59
C GLU A 50 -10.78 -5.71 -3.88
N ASP A 51 -11.54 -6.74 -4.29
CA ASP A 51 -11.70 -8.04 -3.63
C ASP A 51 -10.47 -8.98 -3.56
N ASP A 52 -9.24 -8.53 -3.80
CA ASP A 52 -8.08 -9.43 -3.70
C ASP A 52 -6.80 -8.80 -3.10
N PRO A 53 -6.44 -9.16 -1.85
CA PRO A 53 -5.18 -8.79 -1.22
C PRO A 53 -3.92 -9.13 -2.03
N ALA A 54 -3.95 -10.13 -2.91
CA ALA A 54 -2.86 -10.52 -3.79
C ALA A 54 -2.57 -9.49 -4.88
N MET A 55 -3.53 -8.63 -5.24
CA MET A 55 -3.32 -7.53 -6.19
C MET A 55 -2.29 -6.52 -5.71
N ARG A 56 -2.12 -6.39 -4.38
CA ARG A 56 -1.07 -5.54 -3.79
C ARG A 56 0.35 -6.05 -4.05
N LEU A 57 0.49 -7.30 -4.51
CA LEU A 57 1.79 -7.92 -4.82
C LEU A 57 2.21 -7.72 -6.29
N VAL A 58 1.28 -7.34 -7.18
CA VAL A 58 1.55 -7.12 -8.61
C VAL A 58 2.45 -5.90 -8.79
N GLY A 59 3.61 -6.07 -9.43
CA GLY A 59 4.55 -4.99 -9.73
C GLY A 59 5.59 -4.68 -8.64
N LEU A 60 5.62 -5.43 -7.53
CA LEU A 60 6.66 -5.30 -6.51
C LEU A 60 7.99 -5.98 -6.88
N GLY A 61 7.95 -6.96 -7.80
CA GLY A 61 9.13 -7.67 -8.27
C GLY A 61 9.85 -6.93 -9.41
N SER A 62 11.17 -6.96 -9.40
CA SER A 62 12.03 -6.51 -10.50
C SER A 62 12.75 -7.70 -11.11
N GLY A 63 12.81 -7.80 -12.44
CA GLY A 63 13.54 -8.86 -13.11
C GLY A 63 13.36 -8.83 -14.63
N PRO A 64 14.00 -9.78 -15.34
CA PRO A 64 13.79 -9.98 -16.77
C PRO A 64 12.31 -10.17 -17.13
N SER A 65 11.90 -9.69 -18.31
CA SER A 65 10.51 -9.77 -18.76
C SER A 65 10.01 -11.21 -18.98
N ASP A 66 10.92 -12.16 -19.12
CA ASP A 66 10.65 -13.59 -19.24
C ASP A 66 10.78 -14.36 -17.91
N LEU A 67 11.14 -13.69 -16.80
CA LEU A 67 11.40 -14.34 -15.51
C LEU A 67 10.22 -15.17 -15.01
N ALA A 68 8.99 -14.66 -15.15
CA ALA A 68 7.79 -15.39 -14.74
C ALA A 68 7.55 -16.64 -15.60
N ARG A 69 7.88 -16.57 -16.90
CA ARG A 69 7.69 -17.67 -17.86
C ARG A 69 8.76 -18.75 -17.68
N ASP A 70 10.01 -18.33 -17.53
CA ASP A 70 11.19 -19.19 -17.58
C ASP A 70 11.82 -19.36 -16.17
N HIS A 71 11.02 -19.25 -15.11
CA HIS A 71 11.51 -19.25 -13.72
C HIS A 71 12.36 -20.47 -13.39
N ASP A 72 11.97 -21.67 -13.85
CA ASP A 72 12.74 -22.91 -13.66
C ASP A 72 14.15 -22.85 -14.27
N ARG A 73 14.28 -22.24 -15.47
CA ARG A 73 15.58 -22.03 -16.12
C ARG A 73 16.47 -21.15 -15.23
N TYR A 74 15.91 -20.06 -14.72
CA TYR A 74 16.64 -19.14 -13.84
C TYR A 74 17.04 -19.80 -12.50
N LEU A 75 16.19 -20.67 -11.94
CA LEU A 75 16.50 -21.42 -10.73
C LEU A 75 17.67 -22.40 -10.96
N ILE A 76 17.63 -23.16 -12.05
CA ILE A 76 18.72 -24.09 -12.42
C ILE A 76 20.03 -23.34 -12.65
N GLU A 77 19.98 -22.20 -13.33
CA GLU A 77 21.16 -21.36 -13.54
C GLU A 77 21.74 -20.82 -12.23
N LEU A 78 20.90 -20.45 -11.26
CA LEU A 78 21.34 -20.03 -9.93
C LEU A 78 21.99 -21.19 -9.18
N GLU A 79 21.34 -22.35 -9.11
CA GLU A 79 21.88 -23.55 -8.45
C GLU A 79 23.21 -24.01 -9.07
N THR A 80 23.34 -23.88 -10.40
CA THR A 80 24.56 -24.25 -11.12
C THR A 80 25.70 -23.26 -10.89
N LYS A 81 25.39 -21.96 -10.72
CA LYS A 81 26.36 -20.91 -10.39
C LYS A 81 26.79 -20.96 -8.93
N GLU A 82 25.89 -21.39 -8.05
CA GLU A 82 26.04 -21.35 -6.60
C GLU A 82 26.44 -22.72 -6.03
N GLN A 83 27.38 -23.44 -6.68
CA GLN A 83 27.97 -24.70 -6.18
C GLN A 83 28.23 -24.60 -4.67
N TRP A 84 27.27 -25.10 -3.91
CA TRP A 84 27.22 -25.01 -2.46
C TRP A 84 28.34 -25.92 -1.96
N PRO A 85 29.30 -25.43 -1.14
CA PRO A 85 30.33 -26.30 -0.62
C PRO A 85 29.65 -27.41 0.18
N GLU A 86 29.85 -28.64 -0.26
CA GLU A 86 29.28 -29.85 0.33
C GLU A 86 29.39 -29.76 1.85
N ARG A 87 28.24 -29.69 2.53
CA ARG A 87 28.22 -29.95 3.97
C ARG A 87 28.43 -31.45 4.13
N SER A 88 29.68 -31.80 4.38
CA SER A 88 30.15 -33.13 4.71
C SER A 88 29.35 -33.71 5.89
N SER A 89 28.85 -34.93 5.73
CA SER A 89 28.73 -35.93 6.80
C SER A 89 28.66 -37.31 6.17
#